data_AF-A0A3C1Z6R2-F1
#
_entry.id   AF-A0A3C1Z6R2-F1
#
_cell.length_a   1.000
_cell.length_b   1.000
_cell.length_c   1.000
_cell.angle_alpha   90.00
_cell.angle_beta   90.00
_cell.angle_gamma   90.00
#
_symmetry.space_group_name_H-M   'P 1'
#
loop_
_entity.id
_entity.type
_entity.pdbx_description
1 polymer ?
#
loop_
_entity_poly.entity_id
_entity_poly.type
_entity_poly.pdbx_seq_one_letter_code
_entity_poly.pdbx_strand_id
1 'polypeptide(L)'
;MPLIFVAFQDNPAHSEHVRRGLAHLSAGRPEQAEAELRIAVNMDNWFSDLARKYLATVLERRGAVEEANLTASLTLPPWKLTHGGRPLRLDSEYNDIVRAVAREYGAVVVEAGQVLAQDASLYLDLCHPDERGHRIVATLLNGMLDSVLHPPQIAAQP
;
A
#
# COMPACT_ATOMS: atom_id res chain seq x y z
N MET A 1 9.07 -27.36 -7.83
CA MET A 1 8.21 -26.50 -8.67
C MET A 1 8.59 -25.06 -8.43
N PRO A 2 8.70 -24.23 -9.47
CA PRO A 2 8.91 -22.79 -9.28
C PRO A 2 7.70 -22.19 -8.55
N LEU A 3 7.96 -21.39 -7.51
CA LEU A 3 6.94 -20.66 -6.78
C LEU A 3 7.15 -19.16 -7.02
N ILE A 4 6.08 -18.50 -7.46
CA ILE A 4 6.09 -17.06 -7.73
C ILE A 4 4.94 -16.42 -6.96
N PHE A 5 5.25 -15.37 -6.21
CA PHE A 5 4.27 -14.48 -5.63
C PHE A 5 4.21 -13.18 -6.43
N VAL A 6 3.04 -12.54 -6.43
CA VAL A 6 2.84 -11.23 -7.04
C VAL A 6 2.43 -10.27 -5.94
N ALA A 7 3.22 -9.23 -5.75
CA ALA A 7 2.91 -8.17 -4.79
C ALA A 7 2.22 -7.02 -5.53
N PHE A 8 1.07 -6.59 -5.00
CA PHE A 8 0.32 -5.42 -5.47
C PHE A 8 0.41 -4.29 -4.45
N GLN A 9 0.26 -3.06 -4.91
CA GLN A 9 0.28 -1.87 -4.05
C GLN A 9 -1.08 -1.19 -4.07
N ASP A 10 -1.44 -0.56 -2.96
CA ASP A 10 -2.62 0.30 -2.89
C ASP A 10 -2.53 1.40 -3.95
N ASN A 11 -3.66 1.66 -4.61
CA ASN A 11 -3.80 2.70 -5.60
C ASN A 11 -3.30 4.04 -5.02
N PRO A 12 -2.30 4.69 -5.65
CA PRO A 12 -1.71 5.94 -5.15
C PRO A 12 -2.74 7.07 -5.06
N ALA A 13 -3.78 7.10 -5.91
CA ALA A 13 -4.85 8.10 -5.81
C ALA A 13 -5.60 8.06 -4.47
N HIS A 14 -5.56 6.92 -3.78
CA HIS A 14 -6.13 6.77 -2.44
C HIS A 14 -5.08 6.85 -1.33
N SER A 15 -3.88 6.31 -1.55
CA SER A 15 -2.90 6.04 -0.49
C SER A 15 -1.79 7.09 -0.33
N GLU A 16 -1.54 7.94 -1.33
CA GLU A 16 -0.35 8.81 -1.40
C GLU A 16 -0.17 9.69 -0.15
N HIS A 17 -1.20 10.45 0.23
CA HIS A 17 -1.13 11.35 1.39
C HIS A 17 -0.95 10.60 2.71
N VAL A 18 -1.57 9.43 2.88
CA VAL A 18 -1.33 8.60 4.07
C VAL A 18 0.10 8.09 4.10
N ARG A 19 0.63 7.60 2.98
CA ARG A 19 2.03 7.16 2.90
C ARG A 19 3.01 8.28 3.24
N ARG A 20 2.80 9.48 2.68
CA ARG A 20 3.64 10.66 3.00
C ARG A 20 3.54 11.03 4.47
N GLY A 21 2.33 11.07 5.02
CA GLY A 21 2.11 11.33 6.45
C GLY A 21 2.88 10.36 7.33
N LEU A 22 2.81 9.06 7.05
CA LEU A 22 3.55 8.03 7.78
C LEU A 22 5.06 8.13 7.60
N ALA A 23 5.53 8.44 6.40
CA ALA A 23 6.95 8.67 6.13
C ALA A 23 7.50 9.91 6.86
N HIS A 24 6.67 10.95 7.06
CA HIS A 24 7.02 12.08 7.90
C HIS A 24 7.07 11.69 9.38
N LEU A 25 6.13 10.88 9.87
CA LEU A 25 6.16 10.38 11.25
C LEU A 25 7.40 9.54 11.54
N SER A 26 7.75 8.61 10.65
CA SER A 26 8.95 7.77 10.82
C SER A 26 10.23 8.60 10.80
N ALA A 27 10.24 9.72 10.06
CA ALA A 27 11.34 10.66 10.01
C ALA A 27 11.32 11.71 11.15
N GLY A 28 10.44 11.61 12.14
CA GLY A 28 10.36 12.55 13.26
C GLY A 28 9.90 13.96 12.86
N ARG A 29 9.07 14.07 11.82
CA ARG A 29 8.55 15.33 11.24
C ARG A 29 7.04 15.46 11.48
N PRO A 30 6.58 15.69 12.72
CA PRO A 30 5.16 15.61 13.07
C PRO A 30 4.31 16.69 12.39
N GLU A 31 4.85 17.89 12.12
CA GLU A 31 4.10 18.96 11.47
C GLU A 31 3.78 18.64 10.00
N GLN A 32 4.77 18.15 9.25
CA GLN A 32 4.55 17.69 7.88
C GLN A 32 3.63 16.47 7.84
N ALA A 33 3.76 15.57 8.82
CA ALA A 33 2.86 14.44 8.95
C ALA A 33 1.42 14.87 9.18
N GLU A 34 1.19 15.82 10.09
CA GLU A 34 -0.14 16.36 10.38
C GLU A 34 -0.78 16.94 9.10
N ALA A 35 -0.02 17.73 8.33
CA ALA A 35 -0.50 18.34 7.09
C ALA A 35 -0.97 17.29 6.07
N GLU A 36 -0.13 16.28 5.79
CA GLU A 36 -0.45 15.20 4.85
C GLU A 36 -1.64 14.35 5.33
N LEU A 37 -1.68 14.01 6.63
CA LEU A 37 -2.77 13.23 7.20
C LEU A 37 -4.10 14.00 7.15
N ARG A 38 -4.11 15.32 7.40
CA ARG A 38 -5.31 16.15 7.26
C ARG A 38 -5.84 16.15 5.83
N ILE A 39 -4.96 16.19 4.82
CA ILE A 39 -5.37 16.07 3.41
C ILE A 39 -6.06 14.72 3.18
N ALA A 40 -5.43 13.61 3.60
CA ALA A 40 -6.01 12.28 3.45
C ALA A 40 -7.37 12.11 4.18
N VAL A 41 -7.52 12.70 5.36
CA VAL A 41 -8.81 12.72 6.08
C VAL A 41 -9.88 13.47 5.28
N ASN A 42 -9.53 14.62 4.71
CA ASN A 42 -10.45 15.49 3.98
C ASN A 42 -10.83 14.96 2.59
N MET A 43 -9.99 14.10 1.98
CA MET A 43 -10.33 13.41 0.73
C MET A 43 -11.50 12.43 0.88
N ASP A 44 -11.81 12.01 2.12
CA ASP A 44 -12.83 11.00 2.45
C ASP A 44 -12.82 9.75 1.56
N ASN A 45 -11.62 9.27 1.23
CA ASN A 45 -11.41 8.11 0.38
C ASN A 45 -11.23 6.81 1.21
N TRP A 46 -10.82 5.72 0.57
CA TRP A 46 -10.59 4.43 1.22
C TRP A 46 -9.64 4.49 2.44
N PHE A 47 -8.64 5.37 2.45
CA PHE A 47 -7.66 5.46 3.53
C PHE A 47 -7.93 6.59 4.53
N SER A 48 -9.03 7.32 4.43
CA SER A 48 -9.29 8.44 5.35
C SER A 48 -9.40 7.99 6.81
N ASP A 49 -9.86 6.76 7.06
CA ASP A 49 -10.01 6.24 8.42
C ASP A 49 -8.66 5.84 9.01
N LEU A 50 -7.77 5.28 8.18
CA LEU A 50 -6.37 5.08 8.54
C LEU A 50 -5.68 6.42 8.83
N ALA A 51 -5.94 7.43 7.99
CA ALA A 51 -5.42 8.78 8.20
C ALA A 51 -5.90 9.39 9.52
N ARG A 52 -7.19 9.26 9.85
CA ARG A 52 -7.78 9.74 11.13
C ARG A 52 -7.09 9.09 12.32
N LYS A 53 -6.90 7.78 12.29
CA LYS A 53 -6.20 7.04 13.35
C LYS A 53 -4.82 7.65 13.62
N TYR A 54 -4.02 7.86 12.58
CA TYR A 54 -2.69 8.42 12.75
C TYR A 54 -2.73 9.91 13.12
N LEU A 55 -3.63 10.70 12.54
CA LEU A 55 -3.79 12.12 12.85
C LEU A 55 -4.14 12.32 14.33
N ALA A 56 -5.06 11.53 14.88
CA ALA A 56 -5.38 11.57 16.30
C ALA A 56 -4.13 11.32 17.17
N THR A 57 -3.29 10.35 16.82
CA THR A 57 -2.01 10.12 17.51
C THR A 57 -1.05 11.31 17.41
N VAL A 58 -0.97 11.98 16.24
CA VAL A 58 -0.13 13.18 16.09
C VAL A 58 -0.64 14.31 16.99
N LEU A 59 -1.94 14.56 16.98
CA LEU A 59 -2.59 15.60 17.77
C LEU A 59 -2.43 15.38 19.27
N GLU A 60 -2.58 14.14 19.72
CA GLU A 60 -2.37 13.76 21.12
C GLU A 60 -0.93 14.04 21.55
N ARG A 61 0.07 13.67 20.74
CA ARG A 61 1.49 13.95 21.02
C ARG A 61 1.82 15.44 21.04
N ARG A 62 1.07 16.25 20.27
CA ARG A 62 1.17 17.72 20.27
C ARG A 62 0.45 18.37 21.48
N GLY A 63 -0.29 17.60 22.26
CA GLY A 63 -1.09 18.09 23.39
C GLY A 63 -2.47 18.63 23.01
N ALA A 64 -2.90 18.47 21.75
CA ALA A 64 -4.22 18.88 21.27
C ALA A 64 -5.28 17.80 21.58
N VAL A 65 -5.45 17.46 22.85
CA VAL A 65 -6.23 16.29 23.32
C VAL A 65 -7.69 16.33 22.85
N GLU A 66 -8.36 17.48 22.95
CA GLU A 66 -9.75 17.62 22.50
C GLU A 66 -9.89 17.38 20.99
N GLU A 67 -8.96 17.91 20.19
CA GLU A 67 -8.96 17.71 18.75
C GLU A 67 -8.62 16.26 18.38
N ALA A 68 -7.71 15.62 19.12
CA ALA A 68 -7.39 14.21 18.97
C ALA A 68 -8.61 13.33 19.23
N ASN A 69 -9.35 13.59 20.32
CA ASN A 69 -10.57 12.88 20.67
C ASN A 69 -11.66 13.03 19.60
N LEU A 70 -11.87 14.25 19.09
CA LEU A 70 -12.80 14.51 18.00
C LEU A 70 -12.38 13.82 16.70
N THR A 71 -11.07 13.79 16.41
CA THR A 71 -10.53 13.13 15.22
C THR A 71 -10.65 11.61 15.29
N ALA A 72 -10.43 11.04 16.47
CA ALA A 72 -10.56 9.61 16.75
C ALA A 72 -12.04 9.17 16.81
N SER A 73 -12.93 10.08 17.18
CA SER A 73 -14.37 9.83 17.22
C SER A 73 -14.94 9.77 15.81
N LEU A 74 -15.12 8.56 15.31
CA LEU A 74 -15.66 8.33 13.98
C LEU A 74 -17.19 8.21 14.05
N THR A 75 -17.90 9.29 13.75
CA THR A 75 -19.35 9.21 13.49
C THR A 75 -19.56 8.82 12.03
N LEU A 76 -19.69 7.51 11.76
CA LEU A 76 -19.99 7.03 10.43
C LEU A 76 -21.48 7.16 10.12
N PRO A 77 -21.87 7.74 8.98
CA PRO A 77 -23.24 7.59 8.51
C PRO A 77 -23.54 6.10 8.27
N PRO A 78 -24.78 5.64 8.50
CA PRO A 78 -25.13 4.20 8.47
C PRO A 78 -24.73 3.48 7.18
N TRP A 79 -24.74 4.17 6.04
CA TRP A 79 -24.32 3.61 4.75
C TRP A 79 -22.83 3.27 4.69
N LYS A 80 -21.95 3.89 5.49
CA LYS A 80 -20.54 3.48 5.54
C LYS A 80 -20.34 2.12 6.21
N LEU A 81 -21.32 1.63 6.97
CA LEU A 81 -21.31 0.30 7.59
C LEU A 81 -21.65 -0.83 6.61
N THR A 82 -22.13 -0.52 5.39
CA THR A 82 -22.59 -1.54 4.42
C THR A 82 -21.49 -2.10 3.54
N HIS A 83 -20.26 -1.57 3.62
CA HIS A 83 -19.15 -1.91 2.71
C HIS A 83 -18.08 -2.79 3.37
N GLY A 84 -18.35 -3.39 4.53
CA GLY A 84 -17.39 -4.26 5.24
C GLY A 84 -16.24 -3.52 5.94
N GLY A 85 -16.21 -2.18 5.86
CA GLY A 85 -15.21 -1.32 6.51
C GLY A 85 -14.18 -0.74 5.54
N ARG A 86 -13.26 0.06 6.09
CA ARG A 86 -12.13 0.66 5.36
C ARG A 86 -10.80 0.05 5.84
N PRO A 87 -9.76 0.01 5.00
CA PRO A 87 -8.44 -0.48 5.39
C PRO A 87 -7.90 0.21 6.65
N LEU A 88 -7.38 -0.59 7.58
CA LEU A 88 -6.69 -0.11 8.79
C LEU A 88 -5.16 -0.27 8.71
N ARG A 89 -4.66 -0.78 7.59
CA ARG A 89 -3.24 -0.94 7.26
C ARG A 89 -3.05 -0.63 5.77
N LEU A 90 -1.84 -0.24 5.39
CA LEU A 90 -1.43 -0.15 3.98
C LEU A 90 -1.00 -1.53 3.47
N ASP A 91 -0.97 -1.70 2.15
CA ASP A 91 -0.41 -2.85 1.45
C ASP A 91 1.01 -3.23 1.93
N SER A 92 1.80 -2.26 2.39
CA SER A 92 3.21 -2.45 2.71
C SER A 92 3.42 -3.54 3.76
N GLU A 93 2.54 -3.62 4.75
CA GLU A 93 2.60 -4.66 5.77
C GLU A 93 2.34 -6.05 5.20
N TYR A 94 1.31 -6.18 4.36
CA TYR A 94 1.02 -7.44 3.67
C TYR A 94 2.17 -7.84 2.76
N ASN A 95 2.72 -6.88 2.00
CA ASN A 95 3.83 -7.11 1.08
C ASN A 95 5.12 -7.51 1.81
N ASP A 96 5.38 -6.98 3.01
CA ASP A 96 6.51 -7.41 3.82
C ASP A 96 6.36 -8.87 4.29
N ILE A 97 5.14 -9.30 4.63
CA ILE A 97 4.82 -10.70 4.92
C ILE A 97 5.03 -11.57 3.68
N VAL A 98 4.52 -11.15 2.51
CA VAL A 98 4.70 -11.87 1.24
C VAL A 98 6.19 -12.07 0.94
N ARG A 99 7.02 -11.02 1.09
CA ARG A 99 8.46 -11.11 0.89
C ARG A 99 9.14 -12.01 1.92
N ALA A 100 8.70 -12.00 3.17
CA ALA A 100 9.24 -12.87 4.21
C ALA A 100 9.00 -14.34 3.91
N VAL A 101 7.76 -14.71 3.57
CA VAL A 101 7.39 -16.08 3.17
C VAL A 101 8.12 -16.46 1.89
N ALA A 102 8.22 -15.56 0.91
CA ALA A 102 8.95 -15.86 -0.33
C ALA A 102 10.42 -16.22 -0.05
N ARG A 103 11.10 -15.49 0.83
CA ARG A 103 12.48 -15.81 1.23
C ARG A 103 12.58 -17.18 1.92
N GLU A 104 11.63 -17.52 2.78
CA GLU A 104 11.60 -18.81 3.49
C GLU A 104 11.46 -20.00 2.51
N TYR A 105 10.63 -19.85 1.49
CA TYR A 105 10.34 -20.92 0.53
C TYR A 105 11.15 -20.83 -0.77
N GLY A 106 12.11 -19.90 -0.86
CA GLY A 106 12.88 -19.67 -2.09
C GLY A 106 12.01 -19.25 -3.29
N ALA A 107 10.87 -18.62 -3.03
CA ALA A 107 9.98 -18.11 -4.07
C ALA A 107 10.47 -16.77 -4.62
N VAL A 108 10.16 -16.50 -5.89
CA VAL A 108 10.39 -15.18 -6.47
C VAL A 108 9.18 -14.28 -6.23
N VAL A 109 9.43 -13.01 -5.90
CA VAL A 109 8.37 -12.00 -5.79
C VAL A 109 8.43 -11.09 -7.02
N VAL A 110 7.33 -11.03 -7.76
CA VAL A 110 7.11 -10.04 -8.81
C VAL A 110 6.47 -8.81 -8.18
N GLU A 111 7.22 -7.71 -8.14
CA GLU A 111 6.82 -6.42 -7.56
C GLU A 111 5.91 -5.62 -8.50
N ALA A 112 4.83 -6.23 -9.00
CA ALA A 112 3.94 -5.63 -9.99
C ALA A 112 3.34 -4.30 -9.51
N GLY A 113 3.00 -4.21 -8.22
CA GLY A 113 2.47 -3.00 -7.61
C GLY A 113 3.38 -1.79 -7.75
N GLN A 114 4.72 -1.94 -7.71
CA GLN A 114 5.65 -0.82 -7.88
C GLN A 114 5.59 -0.21 -9.29
N VAL A 115 5.32 -1.04 -10.30
CA VAL A 115 5.17 -0.60 -11.69
C VAL A 115 3.80 0.05 -11.87
N LEU A 116 2.74 -0.59 -11.37
CA LEU A 116 1.37 -0.09 -11.48
C LEU A 116 1.17 1.24 -10.74
N ALA A 117 1.76 1.40 -9.56
CA ALA A 117 1.64 2.61 -8.75
C ALA A 117 2.27 3.87 -9.38
N GLN A 118 2.94 3.75 -10.53
CA GLN A 118 3.39 4.90 -11.31
C GLN A 118 2.25 5.59 -12.06
N ASP A 119 1.13 4.88 -12.30
CA ASP A 119 -0.06 5.41 -12.96
C ASP A 119 -1.33 4.92 -12.24
N ALA A 120 -1.93 5.82 -11.45
CA ALA A 120 -3.15 5.57 -10.71
C ALA A 120 -4.34 5.14 -11.59
N SER A 121 -4.33 5.50 -12.88
CA SER A 121 -5.42 5.17 -13.81
C SER A 121 -5.45 3.69 -14.19
N LEU A 122 -4.40 2.92 -13.87
CA LEU A 122 -4.32 1.48 -14.11
C LEU A 122 -5.09 0.66 -13.07
N TYR A 123 -5.73 1.29 -12.10
CA TYR A 123 -6.50 0.65 -11.05
C TYR A 123 -7.99 0.79 -11.31
N LEU A 124 -8.72 -0.32 -11.15
CA LEU A 124 -10.19 -0.32 -11.15
C LEU A 124 -10.74 0.24 -9.83
N ASP A 125 -10.07 -0.06 -8.72
CA ASP A 125 -10.47 0.37 -7.37
C ASP A 125 -9.26 0.65 -6.46
N LEU A 126 -9.39 0.33 -5.17
CA LEU A 126 -8.36 0.46 -4.15
C LEU A 126 -7.06 -0.29 -4.47
N CYS A 127 -7.14 -1.51 -5.01
CA CYS A 127 -5.97 -2.39 -5.14
C CYS A 127 -6.03 -3.33 -6.35
N HIS A 128 -7.16 -3.41 -7.05
CA HIS A 128 -7.31 -4.23 -8.24
C HIS A 128 -6.93 -3.44 -9.51
N PRO A 129 -6.01 -3.95 -10.35
CA PRO A 129 -5.71 -3.34 -11.63
C PRO A 129 -6.84 -3.51 -12.65
N ASP A 130 -6.91 -2.60 -13.62
CA ASP A 130 -7.76 -2.71 -14.81
C ASP A 130 -7.14 -3.68 -15.85
N GLU A 131 -7.75 -3.79 -17.03
CA GLU A 131 -7.25 -4.63 -18.12
C GLU A 131 -5.83 -4.27 -18.60
N ARG A 132 -5.42 -3.01 -18.50
CA ARG A 132 -4.10 -2.53 -18.89
C ARG A 132 -3.09 -2.89 -17.81
N GLY A 133 -3.45 -2.70 -16.55
CA GLY A 133 -2.65 -3.13 -15.41
C GLY A 133 -2.42 -4.65 -15.40
N HIS A 134 -3.46 -5.45 -15.67
CA HIS A 134 -3.31 -6.90 -15.79
C HIS A 134 -2.41 -7.33 -16.95
N ARG A 135 -2.42 -6.61 -18.08
CA ARG A 135 -1.45 -6.85 -19.17
C ARG A 135 -0.01 -6.63 -18.72
N ILE A 136 0.26 -5.56 -17.97
CA ILE A 136 1.60 -5.30 -17.40
C ILE A 136 2.00 -6.44 -16.45
N VAL A 137 1.10 -6.85 -15.54
CA VAL A 137 1.34 -7.96 -14.61
C VAL A 137 1.69 -9.24 -15.38
N ALA A 138 0.94 -9.56 -16.44
CA ALA A 138 1.19 -10.75 -17.25
C ALA A 138 2.57 -10.70 -17.93
N THR A 139 2.98 -9.53 -18.46
CA THR A 139 4.33 -9.36 -19.05
C THR A 139 5.43 -9.58 -18.01
N LEU A 140 5.30 -9.01 -16.81
CA LEU A 140 6.28 -9.18 -15.73
C LEU A 140 6.38 -10.64 -15.27
N LEU A 141 5.22 -11.29 -15.09
CA LEU A 141 5.15 -12.70 -14.71
C LEU A 141 5.76 -13.61 -15.78
N ASN A 142 5.46 -13.37 -17.05
CA ASN A 142 5.98 -14.21 -18.14
C ASN A 142 7.51 -14.13 -18.23
N GLY A 143 8.07 -12.91 -18.11
CA GLY A 143 9.53 -12.74 -18.09
C GLY A 143 10.19 -13.44 -16.90
N MET A 144 9.54 -13.42 -15.72
CA MET A 144 10.08 -14.10 -14.55
C MET A 144 9.95 -15.63 -14.63
N LEU A 145 8.80 -16.13 -15.10
CA LEU A 145 8.58 -17.55 -15.31
C LEU A 145 9.63 -18.13 -16.26
N ASP A 146 9.91 -17.45 -17.37
CA ASP A 146 10.93 -17.89 -18.33
C ASP A 146 12.32 -17.97 -17.66
N SER A 147 12.70 -16.95 -16.88
CA SER A 147 13.98 -16.91 -16.19
C SER A 147 14.14 -18.00 -15.12
N VAL A 148 13.03 -18.44 -14.50
CA VAL A 148 13.06 -19.51 -13.49
C VAL A 148 13.02 -20.90 -14.12
N LEU A 149 12.32 -21.06 -15.24
CA LEU A 149 12.24 -22.33 -15.97
C LEU A 149 13.47 -22.61 -16.83
N HIS A 150 14.11 -21.55 -17.33
CA HIS A 150 15.29 -21.62 -18.20
C HIS A 150 16.42 -20.75 -17.62
N PRO A 151 17.00 -21.12 -16.47
CA PRO A 151 18.06 -20.34 -15.86
C PRO A 151 19.24 -20.20 -16.83
N PRO A 152 19.84 -19.00 -16.97
CA PRO A 152 20.93 -18.77 -17.91
C PRO A 152 22.07 -19.75 -17.62
N GLN A 153 22.53 -20.46 -18.65
CA GLN A 153 23.69 -21.33 -18.54
C GLN A 153 24.91 -20.45 -18.25
N ILE A 154 25.36 -20.46 -16.99
CA ILE A 154 26.66 -19.90 -16.64
C ILE A 154 27.67 -20.81 -17.35
N ALA A 155 28.27 -20.32 -18.43
CA ALA A 155 29.41 -20.98 -19.05
C ALA A 155 30.48 -21.12 -17.96
N ALA A 156 30.73 -22.36 -17.52
CA ALA A 156 31.88 -22.66 -16.70
C ALA A 156 33.11 -22.22 -17.51
N GLN A 157 33.76 -21.14 -17.07
CA GLN A 157 35.06 -20.78 -17.63
C GLN A 157 36.06 -21.88 -17.24
N PRO A 158 36.88 -22.34 -18.19
CA PRO A 158 37.80 -23.46 -18.01
C PRO A 158 38.91 -23.18 -16.99
#